data_AF-A0AAE2SCW0-F1
#
_entry.id   AF-A0AAE2SCW0-F1
#
_cell.length_a   1.000
_cell.length_b   1.000
_cell.length_c   1.000
_cell.angle_alpha   90.00
_cell.angle_beta   90.00
_cell.angle_gamma   90.00
#
_symmetry.space_group_name_H-M   'P 1'
#
loop_
_entity.id
_entity.type
_entity.pdbx_description
1 polymer ?
#
loop_
_entity_poly.entity_id
_entity_poly.type
_entity_poly.pdbx_seq_one_letter_code
_entity_poly.pdbx_strand_id
1 'polypeptide(L)'
;MLILILSSCFTVLTWSLCFSIFNHPEVPRNYEILRKLGRLPEHKAYTSQTAPGLPAGSAPVLRKSYLEFSDGELEKVNTSLLHSYLTNFRENTFCTYLEGNYRVIGARKLTKDDIISEGFAVQLRAYMQPDEYTQLSPYPVVAEIIFPTPYADSYKGFHQGDMIELGITPHFASLLHLGKVAVKDDDTIVVVTAVSLASKLRPPHEGPFDLVPPAEIKLDAAFPLFPVLPVTATAPKATEEPKSE
;
A
#
# COMPACT_ATOMS: atom_id res chain seq x y z
N MET A 1 26.00 -45.96 15.66
CA MET A 1 26.56 -44.77 14.99
C MET A 1 25.54 -44.10 14.05
N LEU A 2 24.85 -44.86 13.18
CA LEU A 2 23.82 -44.32 12.27
C LEU A 2 22.70 -43.52 12.97
N ILE A 3 22.19 -44.01 14.10
CA ILE A 3 21.13 -43.35 14.88
C ILE A 3 21.58 -41.97 15.40
N LEU A 4 22.85 -41.83 15.80
CA LEU A 4 23.39 -40.55 16.29
C LEU A 4 23.50 -39.52 15.16
N ILE A 5 23.92 -39.96 13.97
CA ILE A 5 24.01 -39.11 12.78
C ILE A 5 22.61 -38.66 12.32
N LEU A 6 21.63 -39.56 12.36
CA LEU A 6 20.25 -39.23 11.99
C LEU A 6 19.63 -38.24 12.99
N SER A 7 19.87 -38.46 14.29
CA SER A 7 19.39 -37.59 15.37
C SER A 7 20.01 -36.18 15.32
N SER A 8 21.31 -36.08 15.04
CA SER A 8 21.98 -34.78 14.90
C SER A 8 21.47 -34.02 13.67
N CYS A 9 21.30 -34.69 12.53
CA CYS A 9 20.74 -34.08 11.33
C CYS A 9 19.30 -33.60 11.56
N PHE A 10 18.47 -34.42 12.22
CA PHE A 10 17.09 -34.05 12.54
C PHE A 10 17.02 -32.83 13.48
N THR A 11 17.92 -32.75 14.47
CA THR A 11 17.99 -31.61 15.38
C THR A 11 18.34 -30.33 14.64
N VAL A 12 19.33 -30.37 13.75
CA VAL A 12 19.74 -29.22 12.93
C VAL A 12 18.60 -28.78 12.00
N LEU A 13 17.96 -29.73 11.31
CA LEU A 13 16.84 -29.43 10.42
C LEU A 13 15.64 -28.83 11.15
N THR A 14 15.29 -29.38 12.31
CA THR A 14 14.18 -28.86 13.13
C THR A 14 14.47 -27.44 13.60
N TRP A 15 15.69 -27.18 14.05
CA TRP A 15 16.12 -25.86 14.48
C TRP A 15 16.09 -24.84 13.33
N SER A 16 16.69 -25.17 12.18
CA SER A 16 16.68 -24.31 10.99
C SER A 16 15.26 -24.05 10.47
N LEU A 17 14.38 -25.06 10.52
CA LEU A 17 12.98 -24.91 10.13
C LEU A 17 12.24 -23.95 11.06
N CYS A 18 12.45 -24.06 12.38
CA CYS A 18 11.89 -23.11 13.34
C CYS A 18 12.32 -21.68 13.01
N PHE A 19 13.63 -21.44 12.80
CA PHE A 19 14.11 -20.11 12.42
C PHE A 19 13.48 -19.59 11.13
N SER A 20 13.37 -20.45 10.11
CA SER A 20 12.73 -20.08 8.85
C SER A 20 11.25 -19.70 9.03
N ILE A 21 10.51 -20.39 9.89
CA ILE A 21 9.10 -20.08 10.14
C ILE A 21 8.94 -18.74 10.89
N PHE A 22 9.76 -18.50 11.92
CA PHE A 22 9.65 -17.29 12.75
C PHE A 22 10.20 -16.03 12.07
N ASN A 23 11.26 -16.16 11.25
CA ASN A 23 11.87 -15.01 10.58
C ASN A 23 11.17 -14.63 9.27
N HIS A 24 10.30 -15.49 8.74
CA HIS A 24 9.59 -15.21 7.48
C HIS A 24 8.07 -15.22 7.68
N PRO A 25 7.50 -14.28 8.47
CA PRO A 25 6.06 -14.17 8.68
C PRO A 25 5.29 -13.76 7.41
N GLU A 26 5.96 -13.24 6.38
CA GLU A 26 5.39 -12.84 5.10
C GLU A 26 4.94 -14.02 4.22
N VAL A 27 5.39 -15.23 4.54
CA VAL A 27 4.95 -16.44 3.85
C VAL A 27 3.59 -16.88 4.43
N PRO A 28 2.51 -17.01 3.62
CA PRO A 28 1.16 -17.34 4.11
C PRO A 28 1.11 -18.58 5.01
N ARG A 29 1.85 -19.64 4.63
CA ARG A 29 1.94 -20.87 5.43
C ARG A 29 2.56 -20.61 6.81
N ASN A 30 3.62 -19.81 6.87
CA ASN A 30 4.31 -19.51 8.12
C ASN A 30 3.43 -18.64 9.01
N TYR A 31 2.75 -17.64 8.43
CA TYR A 31 1.81 -16.78 9.14
C TYR A 31 0.69 -17.58 9.81
N GLU A 32 0.07 -18.52 9.10
CA GLU A 32 -0.97 -19.39 9.65
C GLU A 32 -0.46 -20.30 10.79
N ILE A 33 0.80 -20.76 10.70
CA ILE A 33 1.44 -21.48 11.80
C ILE A 33 1.62 -20.55 13.01
N LEU A 34 2.14 -19.34 12.80
CA LEU A 34 2.34 -18.34 13.86
C LEU A 34 1.02 -17.92 14.50
N ARG A 35 -0.05 -17.80 13.72
CA ARG A 35 -1.43 -17.55 14.17
C ARG A 35 -1.92 -18.64 15.12
N LYS A 36 -1.80 -19.90 14.71
CA LYS A 36 -2.21 -21.04 15.55
C LYS A 36 -1.39 -21.16 16.84
N LEU A 37 -0.14 -20.71 16.81
CA LEU A 37 0.74 -20.68 17.98
C LEU A 37 0.53 -19.46 18.89
N GLY A 38 -0.33 -18.51 18.51
CA GLY A 38 -0.53 -17.26 19.25
C GLY A 38 0.73 -16.38 19.28
N ARG A 39 1.59 -16.48 18.26
CA ARG A 39 2.87 -15.75 18.15
C ARG A 39 2.93 -14.85 16.92
N LEU A 40 1.78 -14.33 16.48
CA LEU A 40 1.77 -13.33 15.42
C LEU A 40 2.49 -12.06 15.88
N PRO A 41 3.21 -11.38 14.97
CA PRO A 41 3.77 -10.09 15.29
C PRO A 41 2.62 -9.10 15.54
N GLU A 42 2.59 -8.51 16.74
CA GLU A 42 1.62 -7.48 17.07
C GLU A 42 1.93 -6.18 16.32
N HIS A 43 0.94 -5.65 15.60
CA HIS A 43 1.09 -4.40 14.86
C HIS A 43 1.09 -3.20 15.81
N LYS A 44 2.05 -2.29 15.62
CA LYS A 44 2.19 -1.08 16.43
C LYS A 44 1.37 0.07 15.83
N ALA A 45 0.70 0.82 16.70
CA ALA A 45 0.15 2.12 16.34
C ALA A 45 1.30 3.14 16.19
N TYR A 46 1.24 3.96 15.14
CA TYR A 46 2.21 5.02 14.92
C TYR A 46 1.55 6.39 15.04
N THR A 47 2.34 7.35 15.49
CA THR A 47 2.01 8.78 15.46
C THR A 47 3.02 9.47 14.54
N SER A 48 2.76 10.71 14.15
CA SER A 48 3.73 11.46 13.32
C SER A 48 5.12 11.60 13.96
N GLN A 49 5.25 11.40 15.27
CA GLN A 49 6.52 11.46 16.01
C GLN A 49 7.19 10.09 16.16
N THR A 50 6.41 9.00 16.13
CA THR A 50 6.92 7.63 16.36
C THR A 50 7.02 6.82 15.08
N ALA A 51 6.50 7.34 13.96
CA ALA A 51 6.60 6.72 12.66
C ALA A 51 8.08 6.52 12.27
N PRO A 52 8.45 5.38 11.66
CA PRO A 52 9.84 5.10 11.29
C PRO A 52 10.38 6.15 10.30
N GLY A 53 11.62 6.60 10.50
CA GLY A 53 12.29 7.58 9.63
C GLY A 53 12.78 6.95 8.32
N LEU A 54 11.85 6.66 7.41
CA LEU A 54 12.10 5.98 6.14
C LEU A 54 12.01 6.97 4.96
N PRO A 55 12.64 6.65 3.81
CA PRO A 55 12.61 7.52 2.64
C PRO A 55 11.19 7.65 2.08
N ALA A 56 10.88 8.81 1.49
CA ALA A 56 9.71 8.97 0.63
C ALA A 56 10.06 8.81 -0.85
N GLY A 57 9.08 8.33 -1.61
CA GLY A 57 9.14 8.21 -3.04
C GLY A 57 7.99 9.00 -3.67
N SER A 58 8.35 9.94 -4.53
CA SER A 58 7.40 10.64 -5.38
C SER A 58 7.00 9.76 -6.57
N ALA A 59 5.82 10.03 -7.16
CA ALA A 59 5.30 9.24 -8.27
C ALA A 59 6.30 8.97 -9.42
N PRO A 60 7.15 9.92 -9.87
CA PRO A 60 8.14 9.65 -10.91
C PRO A 60 9.26 8.71 -10.47
N VAL A 61 9.70 8.85 -9.22
CA VAL A 61 10.73 7.98 -8.64
C VAL A 61 10.18 6.55 -8.58
N LEU A 62 8.98 6.38 -8.03
CA LEU A 62 8.31 5.08 -7.96
C LEU A 62 8.13 4.49 -9.36
N ARG A 63 7.61 5.27 -10.32
CA ARG A 63 7.41 4.78 -11.69
C ARG A 63 8.72 4.36 -12.34
N LYS A 64 9.76 5.20 -12.28
CA LYS A 64 11.06 4.89 -12.90
C LYS A 64 11.67 3.63 -12.29
N SER A 65 11.71 3.55 -10.96
CA SER A 65 12.31 2.43 -10.24
C SER A 65 11.58 1.11 -10.51
N TYR A 66 10.25 1.11 -10.54
CA TYR A 66 9.47 -0.13 -10.62
C TYR A 66 9.12 -0.57 -12.04
N LEU A 67 9.21 0.31 -13.04
CA LEU A 67 9.06 -0.10 -14.44
C LEU A 67 10.24 -0.93 -14.94
N GLU A 68 11.44 -0.70 -14.40
CA GLU A 68 12.65 -1.44 -14.78
C GLU A 68 12.67 -2.88 -14.23
N PHE A 69 11.86 -3.17 -13.21
CA PHE A 69 11.83 -4.49 -12.59
C PHE A 69 11.04 -5.52 -13.41
N SER A 70 11.66 -6.69 -13.55
CA SER A 70 10.99 -7.90 -13.99
C SER A 70 9.98 -8.38 -12.95
N ASP A 71 9.05 -9.25 -13.35
CA ASP A 71 7.98 -9.70 -12.45
C ASP A 71 8.53 -10.48 -11.23
N GLY A 72 9.62 -11.24 -11.42
CA GLY A 72 10.30 -11.94 -10.32
C GLY A 72 11.06 -11.03 -9.36
N GLU A 73 11.55 -9.88 -9.82
CA GLU A 73 12.12 -8.85 -8.93
C GLU A 73 11.03 -8.12 -8.17
N LEU A 74 9.90 -7.82 -8.84
CA LEU A 74 8.74 -7.20 -8.21
C LEU A 74 8.17 -8.06 -7.08
N GLU A 75 8.11 -9.38 -7.25
CA GLU A 75 7.68 -10.31 -6.20
C GLU A 75 8.61 -10.27 -4.97
N LYS A 76 9.93 -10.21 -5.18
CA LYS A 76 10.91 -10.08 -4.08
C LYS A 76 10.76 -8.76 -3.34
N VAL A 77 10.55 -7.67 -4.08
CA VAL A 77 10.29 -6.33 -3.54
C VAL A 77 9.01 -6.35 -2.71
N ASN A 78 7.92 -6.89 -3.23
CA ASN A 78 6.64 -7.02 -2.53
C ASN A 78 6.76 -7.87 -1.25
N THR A 79 7.50 -8.99 -1.32
CA THR A 79 7.79 -9.84 -0.16
C THR A 79 8.54 -9.06 0.92
N SER A 80 9.50 -8.21 0.52
CA SER A 80 10.31 -7.40 1.43
C SER A 80 9.52 -6.24 2.06
N LEU A 81 8.62 -5.61 1.30
CA LEU A 81 7.69 -4.59 1.78
C LEU A 81 6.73 -5.19 2.82
N LEU A 82 6.13 -6.34 2.50
CA LEU A 82 5.21 -7.05 3.39
C LEU A 82 5.92 -7.50 4.67
N HIS A 83 7.12 -8.08 4.56
CA HIS A 83 7.94 -8.45 5.70
C HIS A 83 8.23 -7.25 6.62
N SER A 84 8.60 -6.11 6.04
CA SER A 84 8.88 -4.89 6.80
C SER A 84 7.64 -4.36 7.52
N TYR A 85 6.48 -4.40 6.89
CA TYR A 85 5.22 -4.03 7.53
C TYR A 85 4.85 -4.98 8.67
N LEU A 86 4.95 -6.31 8.46
CA LEU A 86 4.65 -7.32 9.47
C LEU A 86 5.59 -7.25 10.68
N THR A 87 6.85 -6.93 10.46
CA THR A 87 7.85 -6.82 11.54
C THR A 87 7.88 -5.43 12.20
N ASN A 88 6.94 -4.54 11.87
CA ASN A 88 6.87 -3.16 12.37
C ASN A 88 8.15 -2.35 12.07
N PHE A 89 8.75 -2.58 10.90
CA PHE A 89 9.94 -1.88 10.41
C PHE A 89 11.16 -1.98 11.32
N ARG A 90 11.28 -3.06 12.12
CA ARG A 90 12.40 -3.25 13.06
C ARG A 90 13.77 -3.19 12.38
N GLU A 91 13.88 -3.74 11.18
CA GLU A 91 15.14 -3.86 10.45
C GLU A 91 15.40 -2.68 9.50
N ASN A 92 14.48 -1.71 9.40
CA ASN A 92 14.55 -0.52 8.51
C ASN A 92 15.07 -0.82 7.08
N THR A 93 14.94 -2.05 6.61
CA THR A 93 15.69 -2.52 5.43
C THR A 93 14.98 -2.13 4.14
N PHE A 94 13.64 -2.17 4.14
CA PHE A 94 12.88 -1.98 2.91
C PHE A 94 11.50 -1.39 3.14
N CYS A 95 11.39 -0.05 3.08
CA CYS A 95 10.10 0.63 3.05
C CYS A 95 10.25 2.03 2.48
N THR A 96 9.22 2.48 1.75
CA THR A 96 9.14 3.82 1.18
C THR A 96 7.76 4.41 1.49
N TYR A 97 7.72 5.69 1.82
CA TYR A 97 6.47 6.43 1.98
C TYR A 97 6.01 7.06 0.67
N LEU A 98 4.70 7.11 0.44
CA LEU A 98 4.13 7.86 -0.67
C LEU A 98 4.20 9.37 -0.42
N GLU A 99 4.65 10.08 -1.45
CA GLU A 99 4.72 11.55 -1.45
C GLU A 99 4.20 12.12 -2.78
N GLY A 100 3.62 13.32 -2.71
CA GLY A 100 3.19 14.12 -3.84
C GLY A 100 1.70 14.46 -3.84
N ASN A 101 1.23 14.99 -4.96
CA ASN A 101 -0.15 15.38 -5.15
C ASN A 101 -0.96 14.26 -5.80
N TYR A 102 -2.11 13.98 -5.23
CA TYR A 102 -2.96 12.89 -5.67
C TYR A 102 -4.41 13.34 -5.76
N ARG A 103 -5.13 12.83 -6.75
CA ARG A 103 -6.56 13.09 -6.93
C ARG A 103 -7.37 11.84 -6.63
N VAL A 104 -8.42 11.98 -5.82
CA VAL A 104 -9.32 10.87 -5.50
C VAL A 104 -10.06 10.41 -6.74
N ILE A 105 -9.94 9.12 -7.06
CA ILE A 105 -10.69 8.47 -8.14
C ILE A 105 -11.87 7.70 -7.56
N GLY A 106 -11.72 7.12 -6.38
CA GLY A 106 -12.77 6.39 -5.69
C GLY A 106 -12.37 6.04 -4.27
N ALA A 107 -13.35 5.69 -3.45
CA ALA A 107 -13.16 5.21 -2.09
C ALA A 107 -14.16 4.11 -1.81
N ARG A 108 -13.77 3.10 -1.04
CA ARG A 108 -14.66 2.00 -0.64
C ARG A 108 -14.33 1.49 0.75
N LYS A 109 -15.34 0.90 1.39
CA LYS A 109 -15.15 0.13 2.61
C LYS A 109 -14.31 -1.13 2.35
N LEU A 110 -13.45 -1.49 3.30
CA LEU A 110 -12.74 -2.77 3.28
C LEU A 110 -13.70 -3.92 3.60
N THR A 111 -13.41 -5.07 3.03
CA THR A 111 -14.19 -6.30 3.15
C THR A 111 -13.34 -7.38 3.78
N LYS A 112 -13.96 -8.51 4.11
CA LYS A 112 -13.23 -9.65 4.68
C LYS A 112 -12.20 -10.24 3.70
N ASP A 113 -12.30 -9.97 2.41
CA ASP A 113 -11.40 -10.54 1.41
C ASP A 113 -10.16 -9.66 1.16
N ASP A 114 -10.14 -8.46 1.75
CA ASP A 114 -9.02 -7.54 1.69
C ASP A 114 -7.92 -7.91 2.70
N ILE A 115 -6.67 -7.51 2.39
CA ILE A 115 -5.50 -7.76 3.25
C ILE A 115 -5.70 -7.28 4.70
N ILE A 116 -6.41 -6.16 4.85
CA ILE A 116 -6.88 -5.63 6.13
C ILE A 116 -8.41 -5.58 6.02
N SER A 117 -9.10 -6.26 6.92
CA SER A 117 -10.56 -6.41 6.84
C SER A 117 -11.35 -5.25 7.46
N GLU A 118 -10.71 -4.41 8.29
CA GLU A 118 -11.35 -3.32 9.01
C GLU A 118 -10.82 -1.95 8.57
N GLY A 119 -11.74 -1.06 8.20
CA GLY A 119 -11.43 0.28 7.72
C GLY A 119 -11.95 0.54 6.31
N PHE A 120 -11.24 1.37 5.57
CA PHE A 120 -11.57 1.72 4.19
C PHE A 120 -10.30 1.92 3.35
N ALA A 121 -10.46 1.85 2.03
CA ALA A 121 -9.40 2.16 1.09
C ALA A 121 -9.82 3.32 0.18
N VAL A 122 -8.83 4.14 -0.22
CA VAL A 122 -9.01 5.24 -1.17
C VAL A 122 -8.08 5.03 -2.35
N GLN A 123 -8.64 5.07 -3.54
CA GLN A 123 -7.91 5.01 -4.80
C GLN A 123 -7.63 6.43 -5.29
N LEU A 124 -6.38 6.67 -5.62
CA LEU A 124 -5.82 7.98 -5.88
C LEU A 124 -5.00 7.94 -7.18
N ARG A 125 -5.13 8.95 -8.04
CA ARG A 125 -4.26 9.13 -9.20
C ARG A 125 -3.18 10.15 -8.87
N ALA A 126 -1.92 9.84 -9.15
CA ALA A 126 -0.86 10.83 -9.03
C ALA A 126 -1.08 11.98 -10.03
N TYR A 127 -0.83 13.20 -9.57
CA TYR A 127 -0.79 14.39 -10.40
C TYR A 127 0.56 15.08 -10.24
N MET A 128 1.09 15.57 -11.34
CA MET A 128 2.39 16.21 -11.40
C MET A 128 2.32 17.54 -12.13
N GLN A 129 3.08 18.48 -11.60
CA GLN A 129 3.44 19.72 -12.25
C GLN A 129 4.94 19.66 -12.61
N PRO A 130 5.30 19.49 -13.90
CA PRO A 130 6.69 19.40 -14.34
C PRO A 130 7.51 20.68 -14.07
N ASP A 131 6.88 21.84 -14.14
CA ASP A 131 7.47 23.16 -13.86
C ASP A 131 6.40 24.14 -13.36
N GLU A 132 6.81 25.28 -12.80
CA GLU A 132 5.91 26.29 -12.21
C GLU A 132 4.90 26.89 -13.22
N TYR A 133 5.11 26.69 -14.52
CA TYR A 133 4.29 27.24 -15.60
C TYR A 133 3.32 26.22 -16.21
N THR A 134 3.52 24.94 -15.91
CA THR A 134 2.72 23.83 -16.43
C THR A 134 1.58 23.50 -15.47
N GLN A 135 0.38 23.26 -16.00
CA GLN A 135 -0.76 22.87 -15.17
C GLN A 135 -0.57 21.47 -14.59
N LEU A 136 -1.15 21.23 -13.41
CA LEU A 136 -1.20 19.93 -12.78
C LEU A 136 -1.81 18.90 -13.74
N SER A 137 -1.03 17.91 -14.14
CA SER A 137 -1.42 16.90 -15.12
C SER A 137 -1.43 15.49 -14.50
N PRO A 138 -2.31 14.59 -14.94
CA PRO A 138 -2.36 13.23 -14.42
C PRO A 138 -1.07 12.47 -14.80
N TYR A 139 -0.49 11.79 -13.82
CA TYR A 139 0.69 10.94 -13.98
C TYR A 139 0.29 9.46 -13.95
N PRO A 140 0.96 8.56 -14.69
CA PRO A 140 0.63 7.12 -14.77
C PRO A 140 1.07 6.32 -13.53
N VAL A 141 0.66 6.79 -12.35
CA VAL A 141 0.79 6.10 -11.06
C VAL A 141 -0.55 6.19 -10.34
N VAL A 142 -1.04 5.04 -9.87
CA VAL A 142 -2.27 4.94 -9.07
C VAL A 142 -1.89 4.44 -7.68
N ALA A 143 -2.25 5.19 -6.65
CA ALA A 143 -2.06 4.80 -5.26
C ALA A 143 -3.36 4.29 -4.65
N GLU A 144 -3.29 3.18 -3.94
CA GLU A 144 -4.39 2.60 -3.17
C GLU A 144 -4.00 2.66 -1.69
N ILE A 145 -4.58 3.59 -0.95
CA ILE A 145 -4.22 3.78 0.45
C ILE A 145 -5.28 3.13 1.33
N ILE A 146 -4.82 2.19 2.15
CA ILE A 146 -5.61 1.56 3.20
C ILE A 146 -5.52 2.42 4.45
N PHE A 147 -6.68 2.71 5.05
CA PHE A 147 -6.82 3.36 6.33
C PHE A 147 -7.43 2.37 7.33
N PRO A 148 -6.59 1.70 8.15
CA PRO A 148 -7.07 0.81 9.20
C PRO A 148 -7.77 1.63 10.29
N THR A 149 -9.09 1.52 10.38
CA THR A 149 -9.89 2.31 11.34
C THR A 149 -11.19 1.60 11.68
N PRO A 150 -11.70 1.73 12.92
CA PRO A 150 -13.05 1.28 13.25
C PRO A 150 -14.14 2.09 12.52
N TYR A 151 -13.81 3.30 12.06
CA TYR A 151 -14.75 4.22 11.40
C TYR A 151 -14.82 3.96 9.90
N ALA A 152 -15.28 2.77 9.54
CA ALA A 152 -15.28 2.31 8.15
C ALA A 152 -16.17 3.17 7.22
N ASP A 153 -17.11 3.96 7.74
CA ASP A 153 -17.95 4.90 6.98
C ASP A 153 -17.25 6.21 6.60
N SER A 154 -16.09 6.51 7.18
CA SER A 154 -15.34 7.75 6.91
C SER A 154 -14.80 7.86 5.49
N TYR A 155 -14.84 6.77 4.70
CA TYR A 155 -14.57 6.79 3.26
C TYR A 155 -15.49 7.76 2.50
N LYS A 156 -16.72 8.00 3.01
CA LYS A 156 -17.69 8.91 2.38
C LYS A 156 -17.20 10.35 2.34
N GLY A 157 -16.30 10.73 3.25
CA GLY A 157 -15.69 12.06 3.25
C GLY A 157 -14.62 12.26 2.20
N PHE A 158 -14.27 11.24 1.39
CA PHE A 158 -13.38 11.34 0.23
C PHE A 158 -14.22 11.36 -1.04
N HIS A 159 -14.44 12.55 -1.59
CA HIS A 159 -15.21 12.70 -2.82
C HIS A 159 -14.31 12.55 -4.04
N GLN A 160 -14.86 11.98 -5.11
CA GLN A 160 -14.16 11.86 -6.37
C GLN A 160 -13.78 13.25 -6.89
N GLY A 161 -12.51 13.42 -7.25
CA GLY A 161 -11.96 14.68 -7.73
C GLY A 161 -11.24 15.52 -6.67
N ASP A 162 -11.37 15.18 -5.38
CA ASP A 162 -10.64 15.83 -4.29
C ASP A 162 -9.12 15.71 -4.49
N MET A 163 -8.39 16.77 -4.17
CA MET A 163 -6.92 16.78 -4.18
C MET A 163 -6.39 16.53 -2.77
N ILE A 164 -5.42 15.62 -2.69
CA ILE A 164 -4.76 15.20 -1.45
C ILE A 164 -3.27 15.34 -1.65
N GLU A 165 -2.63 16.08 -0.76
CA GLU A 165 -1.18 16.15 -0.67
C GLU A 165 -0.70 15.07 0.33
N LEU A 166 0.15 14.17 -0.14
CA LEU A 166 0.79 13.15 0.69
C LEU A 166 2.23 13.56 0.95
N GLY A 167 2.69 13.37 2.17
CA GLY A 167 4.06 13.63 2.57
C GLY A 167 4.46 12.84 3.80
N ILE A 168 5.77 12.81 4.09
CA ILE A 168 6.34 12.10 5.24
C ILE A 168 5.69 12.60 6.52
N THR A 169 5.58 13.92 6.71
CA THR A 169 4.84 14.51 7.83
C THR A 169 3.63 15.27 7.28
N PRO A 170 2.38 14.95 7.67
CA PRO A 170 1.97 14.04 8.75
C PRO A 170 1.36 12.69 8.32
N HIS A 171 1.47 12.26 7.05
CA HIS A 171 0.58 11.22 6.47
C HIS A 171 1.13 9.79 6.40
N PHE A 172 2.45 9.60 6.50
CA PHE A 172 3.15 8.31 6.60
C PHE A 172 2.40 7.12 5.95
N ALA A 173 2.20 7.18 4.63
CA ALA A 173 1.58 6.11 3.85
C ALA A 173 2.67 5.15 3.36
N SER A 174 2.86 4.05 4.09
CA SER A 174 3.90 3.06 3.84
C SER A 174 3.51 2.11 2.71
N LEU A 175 4.38 1.94 1.71
CA LEU A 175 4.16 0.97 0.64
C LEU A 175 4.12 -0.45 1.20
N LEU A 176 3.11 -1.19 0.75
CA LEU A 176 2.87 -2.59 1.10
C LEU A 176 3.03 -3.51 -0.11
N HIS A 177 2.54 -3.07 -1.27
CA HIS A 177 2.55 -3.87 -2.49
C HIS A 177 2.66 -2.98 -3.73
N LEU A 178 3.25 -3.51 -4.78
CA LEU A 178 3.44 -2.88 -6.07
C LEU A 178 2.93 -3.79 -7.18
N GLY A 179 2.20 -3.23 -8.12
CA GLY A 179 1.69 -3.89 -9.32
C GLY A 179 1.96 -3.06 -10.57
N LYS A 180 1.97 -3.73 -11.72
CA LYS A 180 2.02 -3.10 -13.03
C LYS A 180 0.76 -3.48 -13.80
N VAL A 181 0.13 -2.50 -14.41
CA VAL A 181 -1.01 -2.71 -15.30
C VAL A 181 -0.65 -2.13 -16.66
N ALA A 182 -0.60 -2.99 -17.68
CA ALA A 182 -0.51 -2.55 -19.06
C ALA A 182 -1.87 -2.00 -19.52
N VAL A 183 -1.91 -0.74 -19.93
CA VAL A 183 -3.09 -0.14 -20.57
C VAL A 183 -2.94 -0.26 -22.09
N LYS A 184 -4.06 -0.36 -22.82
CA LYS A 184 -4.05 -0.25 -24.28
C LYS A 184 -3.43 1.11 -24.64
N ASP A 185 -2.45 1.08 -25.56
CA ASP A 185 -1.59 2.19 -26.01
C ASP A 185 -0.19 2.30 -25.34
N ASP A 186 0.33 1.20 -24.78
CA ASP A 186 1.72 1.02 -24.30
C ASP A 186 2.10 1.81 -23.03
N ASP A 187 1.15 2.55 -22.45
CA ASP A 187 1.34 3.17 -21.15
C ASP A 187 1.12 2.14 -20.03
N THR A 188 2.22 1.73 -19.39
CA THR A 188 2.17 0.93 -18.16
C THR A 188 1.89 1.85 -16.98
N ILE A 189 0.79 1.59 -16.28
CA ILE A 189 0.46 2.23 -15.01
C ILE A 189 1.09 1.42 -13.89
N VAL A 190 1.83 2.10 -13.01
CA VAL A 190 2.30 1.52 -11.76
C VAL A 190 1.22 1.72 -10.70
N VAL A 191 0.75 0.61 -10.13
CA VAL A 191 -0.21 0.60 -9.04
C VAL A 191 0.54 0.34 -7.74
N VAL A 192 0.38 1.23 -6.78
CA VAL A 192 1.06 1.16 -5.48
C VAL A 192 0.01 1.03 -4.39
N THR A 193 0.06 -0.03 -3.62
CA THR A 193 -0.81 -0.20 -2.44
C THR A 193 -0.02 0.18 -1.20
N ALA A 194 -0.58 1.06 -0.39
CA ALA A 194 0.04 1.57 0.82
C ALA A 194 -0.90 1.49 2.02
N VAL A 195 -0.33 1.42 3.22
CA VAL A 195 -1.08 1.50 4.48
C VAL A 195 -0.70 2.79 5.20
N SER A 196 -1.70 3.55 5.61
CA SER A 196 -1.47 4.72 6.46
C SER A 196 -1.07 4.26 7.86
N LEU A 197 0.15 4.60 8.27
CA LEU A 197 0.66 4.29 9.61
C LEU A 197 0.26 5.36 10.63
N ALA A 198 0.34 6.61 10.21
CA ALA A 198 -0.04 7.78 10.99
C ALA A 198 -0.54 8.83 10.01
N SER A 199 -1.69 9.43 10.27
CA SER A 199 -2.19 10.48 9.39
C SER A 199 -2.97 11.54 10.17
N LYS A 200 -2.68 12.80 9.86
CA LYS A 200 -3.57 13.93 10.19
C LYS A 200 -4.56 14.23 9.07
N LEU A 201 -4.55 13.45 7.98
CA LEU A 201 -5.52 13.57 6.89
C LEU A 201 -6.88 13.21 7.48
N ARG A 202 -7.70 14.23 7.73
CA ARG A 202 -9.12 14.00 7.94
C ARG A 202 -9.75 13.81 6.56
N PRO A 203 -10.81 12.99 6.45
CA PRO A 203 -11.62 13.00 5.25
C PRO A 203 -11.96 14.45 4.90
N PRO A 204 -11.70 14.91 3.66
CA PRO A 204 -11.87 16.31 3.30
C PRO A 204 -13.24 16.90 3.67
N HIS A 205 -14.29 16.08 3.66
CA HIS A 205 -15.66 16.54 3.83
C HIS A 205 -16.30 16.17 5.18
N GLU A 206 -16.12 14.96 5.72
CA GLU A 206 -16.62 14.62 7.08
C GLU A 206 -16.15 13.23 7.57
N GLY A 207 -16.09 13.04 8.89
CA GLY A 207 -16.00 11.71 9.53
C GLY A 207 -14.97 11.61 10.67
N PRO A 208 -15.23 10.81 11.72
CA PRO A 208 -14.22 10.51 12.74
C PRO A 208 -13.05 9.75 12.10
N PHE A 209 -11.84 10.05 12.53
CA PHE A 209 -10.63 9.51 11.92
C PHE A 209 -9.57 9.26 12.99
N ASP A 210 -9.47 8.00 13.41
CA ASP A 210 -8.36 7.48 14.21
C ASP A 210 -7.88 6.19 13.56
N LEU A 211 -6.56 6.08 13.39
CA LEU A 211 -5.94 4.87 12.87
C LEU A 211 -5.72 3.88 14.00
N VAL A 212 -6.09 2.64 13.76
CA VAL A 212 -5.91 1.53 14.71
C VAL A 212 -5.11 0.44 14.02
N PRO A 213 -4.04 -0.09 14.65
CA PRO A 213 -3.28 -1.18 14.05
C PRO A 213 -4.19 -2.38 13.78
N PRO A 214 -4.10 -3.03 12.61
CA PRO A 214 -4.93 -4.18 12.31
C PRO A 214 -4.58 -5.34 13.24
N ALA A 215 -5.59 -6.07 13.72
CA ALA A 215 -5.37 -7.24 14.58
C ALA A 215 -4.86 -8.45 13.80
N GLU A 216 -5.33 -8.62 12.56
CA GLU A 216 -4.96 -9.71 11.67
C GLU A 216 -4.73 -9.17 10.25
N ILE A 217 -3.84 -9.83 9.52
CA ILE A 217 -3.56 -9.54 8.11
C ILE A 217 -3.76 -10.80 7.30
N LYS A 218 -4.42 -10.65 6.15
CA LYS A 218 -4.66 -11.73 5.19
C LYS A 218 -3.63 -11.68 4.08
N LEU A 219 -2.65 -12.57 4.16
CA LEU A 219 -1.56 -12.64 3.18
C LEU A 219 -1.97 -13.30 1.86
N ASP A 220 -3.14 -13.93 1.82
CA ASP A 220 -3.75 -14.55 0.63
C ASP A 220 -4.71 -13.59 -0.11
N ALA A 221 -4.85 -12.35 0.35
CA ALA A 221 -5.69 -11.35 -0.29
C ALA A 221 -5.18 -10.98 -1.69
N ALA A 222 -6.12 -10.75 -2.60
CA ALA A 222 -5.81 -10.36 -3.96
C ALA A 222 -5.41 -8.88 -4.05
N PHE A 223 -4.44 -8.60 -4.92
CA PHE A 223 -4.09 -7.25 -5.36
C PHE A 223 -4.35 -7.11 -6.87
N PRO A 224 -4.63 -5.88 -7.37
CA PRO A 224 -4.87 -4.62 -6.64
C PRO A 224 -6.21 -4.60 -5.88
N LEU A 225 -6.37 -3.66 -4.93
CA LEU A 225 -7.59 -3.55 -4.11
C LEU A 225 -8.79 -3.03 -4.89
N PHE A 226 -8.55 -2.23 -5.93
CA PHE A 226 -9.59 -1.72 -6.79
C PHE A 226 -9.52 -2.43 -8.15
N PRO A 227 -10.66 -2.61 -8.83
CA PRO A 227 -10.64 -3.09 -10.20
C PRO A 227 -9.76 -2.17 -11.04
N VAL A 228 -8.97 -2.77 -11.91
CA VAL A 228 -8.08 -2.07 -12.83
C VAL A 228 -8.88 -1.05 -13.64
N LEU A 229 -8.62 0.24 -13.40
CA LEU A 229 -9.37 1.31 -14.04
C LEU A 229 -9.08 1.35 -15.55
N PRO A 230 -10.09 1.33 -16.42
CA PRO A 230 -9.92 1.82 -17.79
C PRO A 230 -9.66 3.33 -17.72
N VAL A 231 -8.56 3.79 -18.31
CA VAL A 231 -8.24 5.22 -18.42
C VAL A 231 -9.25 5.86 -19.36
N THR A 232 -10.40 6.28 -18.85
CA THR A 232 -11.32 7.13 -19.60
C THR A 232 -12.06 8.05 -18.65
N ALA A 233 -11.34 9.07 -18.16
CA ALA A 233 -11.98 10.32 -17.76
C ALA A 233 -11.72 11.31 -18.90
N THR A 234 -12.49 11.17 -19.97
CA THR A 234 -12.61 12.19 -21.01
C THR A 234 -13.01 13.49 -20.32
N ALA A 235 -12.24 14.55 -20.55
CA ALA A 235 -12.58 15.90 -20.12
C ALA A 235 -14.04 16.22 -20.51
N PRO A 236 -14.83 16.91 -19.65
CA PRO A 236 -16.11 17.43 -20.09
C PRO A 236 -15.85 18.41 -21.23
N LYS A 237 -16.36 18.05 -22.42
CA LYS A 237 -16.37 18.89 -23.61
C LYS A 237 -17.10 20.18 -23.22
N ALA A 238 -16.37 21.31 -23.23
CA ALA A 238 -16.97 22.62 -23.14
C ALA A 238 -18.06 22.72 -24.23
N THR A 239 -19.30 22.88 -23.81
CA THR A 239 -20.40 23.15 -24.72
C THR A 239 -20.31 24.63 -25.06
N GLU A 240 -20.01 24.90 -26.32
CA GLU A 240 -20.02 26.22 -26.93
C GLU A 240 -21.34 26.96 -26.63
N GLU A 241 -21.24 28.19 -26.13
CA GLU A 241 -22.29 29.19 -26.24
C GLU A 241 -22.62 29.44 -27.71
N PRO A 242 -23.89 29.36 -28.14
CA PRO A 242 -24.29 30.02 -29.36
C PRO A 242 -24.53 31.51 -29.05
N LYS A 243 -23.64 32.36 -29.57
CA LYS A 243 -24.01 33.73 -29.95
C LYS A 243 -25.16 33.64 -30.94
N SER A 244 -26.27 34.30 -30.64
CA SER A 244 -27.24 34.69 -31.65
C SER A 244 -27.55 36.18 -31.49
N GLU A 245 -27.33 36.88 -32.60
CA GLU A 245 -27.66 38.26 -32.93
C GLU A 245 -29.14 38.61 -32.73
#